data_AF-A0A0F1B0M8-F1
#
_entry.id   AF-A0A0F1B0M8-F1
#
_cell.length_a   1.000
_cell.length_b   1.000
_cell.length_c   1.000
_cell.angle_alpha   90.00
_cell.angle_beta   90.00
_cell.angle_gamma   90.00
#
_symmetry.space_group_name_H-M   'P 1'
#
loop_
_entity.id
_entity.type
_entity.pdbx_description
1 polymer ?
#
loop_
_entity_poly.entity_id
_entity_poly.type
_entity_poly.pdbx_seq_one_letter_code
_entity_poly.pdbx_strand_id
1 'polypeptide(L)'
;MKRKLQVFVSSTFTDLIEERQAAVSAILKAGHIPAGMELFTAADRSQMDIIKNWIDESDVYMLILGGRYGSIEPTTGKSYTELEYDYAVEQGKALFAVVIKEEALEKKVKEHGTDFLERDEPKSLSEFKKKVLSNISSFFEDVKDIRLCVHESLSDFSANRKLKGWVSADEIIDTHDLAEEIKKLNEENRILKAEIDAKDKKIHSLTNEKDTEFKELREVLIATKITVPADFSGAEKELETNLLRVFVAYQRPLINGITNNIGMDDLSQYLYFTISPMLKIHGLMENEKVTGAKYRRYVISEKGSQLLSYIERMKVKRAKEQEVQA
;
A
#
# COMPACT_ATOMS: atom_id res chain seq x y z
N MET A 1 -16.16 -19.02 15.16
CA MET A 1 -16.29 -18.25 16.41
C MET A 1 -17.76 -17.91 16.64
N LYS A 2 -18.32 -18.30 17.78
CA LYS A 2 -19.68 -17.97 18.20
C LYS A 2 -19.66 -16.58 18.85
N ARG A 3 -19.93 -15.55 18.05
CA ARG A 3 -19.91 -14.16 18.49
C ARG A 3 -21.12 -13.82 19.36
N LYS A 4 -20.91 -13.07 20.43
CA LYS A 4 -21.96 -12.51 21.28
C LYS A 4 -21.90 -10.99 21.20
N LEU A 5 -22.99 -10.34 20.78
CA LEU A 5 -23.06 -8.88 20.77
C LEU A 5 -23.32 -8.36 22.19
N GLN A 6 -22.65 -7.28 22.56
CA GLN A 6 -23.02 -6.48 23.73
C GLN A 6 -24.04 -5.41 23.31
N VAL A 7 -25.14 -5.32 24.04
CA VAL A 7 -26.28 -4.47 23.72
C VAL A 7 -26.51 -3.48 24.86
N PHE A 8 -26.26 -2.19 24.62
CA PHE A 8 -26.58 -1.13 25.57
C PHE A 8 -28.08 -0.83 25.55
N VAL A 9 -28.76 -0.96 26.69
CA VAL A 9 -30.20 -0.68 26.81
C VAL A 9 -30.41 0.69 27.45
N SER A 10 -30.82 1.65 26.62
CA SER A 10 -31.19 3.00 27.03
C SER A 10 -32.70 3.12 27.19
N SER A 11 -33.14 3.76 28.28
CA SER A 11 -34.54 4.13 28.53
C SER A 11 -34.63 5.05 29.74
N THR A 12 -35.78 5.69 29.95
CA THR A 12 -36.15 6.15 31.30
C THR A 12 -36.30 4.96 32.24
N PHE A 13 -36.09 5.18 33.55
CA PHE A 13 -36.00 4.06 34.50
C PHE A 13 -37.34 3.74 35.16
N THR A 14 -37.88 4.68 35.96
CA THR A 14 -39.00 4.42 36.88
C THR A 14 -40.30 3.98 36.20
N ASP A 15 -40.57 4.44 34.97
CA ASP A 15 -41.79 4.17 34.20
C ASP A 15 -41.68 2.94 33.27
N LEU A 16 -40.46 2.38 33.09
CA LEU A 16 -40.17 1.32 32.11
C LEU A 16 -39.44 0.12 32.73
N ILE A 17 -39.56 -0.09 34.04
CA ILE A 17 -38.86 -1.18 34.74
C ILE A 17 -39.20 -2.54 34.12
N GLU A 18 -40.48 -2.81 33.86
CA GLU A 18 -40.92 -4.11 33.31
C GLU A 18 -40.43 -4.31 31.87
N GLU A 19 -40.53 -3.27 31.04
CA GLU A 19 -40.07 -3.28 29.66
C GLU A 19 -38.56 -3.48 29.56
N ARG A 20 -37.80 -2.78 30.41
CA ARG A 20 -36.34 -2.92 30.46
C ARG A 20 -35.94 -4.32 30.94
N GLN A 21 -36.57 -4.86 31.97
CA GLN A 21 -36.35 -6.24 32.42
C GLN A 21 -36.67 -7.26 31.33
N ALA A 22 -37.74 -7.03 30.56
CA ALA A 22 -38.09 -7.86 29.42
C ALA A 22 -37.02 -7.81 28.31
N ALA A 23 -36.47 -6.63 28.02
CA ALA A 23 -35.38 -6.47 27.06
C ALA A 23 -34.11 -7.19 27.52
N VAL A 24 -33.67 -6.98 28.77
CA VAL A 24 -32.51 -7.66 29.36
C VAL A 24 -32.67 -9.18 29.30
N SER A 25 -33.84 -9.70 29.68
CA SER A 25 -34.14 -11.13 29.61
C SER A 25 -34.09 -11.67 28.18
N ALA A 26 -34.63 -10.93 27.21
CA ALA A 26 -34.60 -11.33 25.79
C ALA A 26 -33.18 -11.32 25.22
N ILE A 27 -32.36 -10.31 25.53
CA ILE A 27 -30.95 -10.22 25.11
C ILE A 27 -30.18 -11.45 25.62
N LEU A 28 -30.35 -11.80 26.90
CA LEU A 28 -29.71 -12.98 27.49
C LEU A 28 -30.19 -14.29 26.84
N LYS A 29 -31.49 -14.44 26.60
CA LYS A 29 -32.07 -15.61 25.92
C LYS A 29 -31.61 -15.75 24.47
N ALA A 30 -31.34 -14.63 23.80
CA ALA A 30 -30.73 -14.61 22.47
C ALA A 30 -29.23 -14.99 22.49
N GLY A 31 -28.62 -15.14 23.67
CA GLY A 31 -27.20 -15.48 23.83
C GLY A 31 -26.26 -14.28 23.75
N HIS A 32 -26.79 -13.07 23.89
CA HIS A 32 -26.08 -11.80 23.84
C HIS A 32 -25.90 -11.22 25.26
N ILE A 33 -25.14 -10.13 25.37
CA ILE A 33 -24.73 -9.54 26.65
C ILE A 33 -25.45 -8.21 26.83
N PRO A 34 -26.40 -8.07 27.77
CA PRO A 34 -27.02 -6.77 28.06
C PRO A 34 -26.04 -5.88 28.85
N ALA A 35 -25.99 -4.60 28.51
CA ALA A 35 -25.28 -3.56 29.24
C ALA A 35 -26.26 -2.42 29.61
N GLY A 36 -26.12 -1.88 30.80
CA GLY A 36 -26.98 -0.80 31.30
C GLY A 36 -26.51 -0.26 32.65
N MET A 37 -26.96 0.95 32.98
CA MET A 37 -26.43 1.73 34.11
C MET A 37 -26.72 1.17 35.51
N GLU A 38 -27.65 0.22 35.64
CA GLU A 38 -28.10 -0.33 36.93
C GLU A 38 -27.05 -1.20 37.63
N LEU A 39 -26.00 -1.58 36.89
CA LEU A 39 -24.96 -2.47 37.37
C LEU A 39 -23.76 -1.73 37.99
N PHE A 40 -23.76 -0.39 38.08
CA PHE A 40 -22.55 0.37 38.41
C PHE A 40 -22.71 1.38 39.56
N THR A 41 -21.81 1.28 40.54
CA THR A 41 -21.60 2.23 41.63
C THR A 41 -20.96 3.51 41.11
N ALA A 42 -21.51 4.66 41.47
CA ALA A 42 -20.96 5.97 41.15
C ALA A 42 -19.51 6.10 41.65
N ALA A 43 -18.57 6.20 40.71
CA ALA A 43 -17.21 6.67 40.97
C ALA A 43 -17.13 8.17 40.63
N ASP A 44 -16.05 8.85 41.05
CA ASP A 44 -15.79 10.30 40.94
C ASP A 44 -15.73 10.90 39.50
N ARG A 45 -16.32 10.23 38.50
CA ARG A 45 -16.42 10.69 37.10
C ARG A 45 -17.80 11.28 36.82
N SER A 46 -17.89 12.15 35.80
CA SER A 46 -19.20 12.61 35.32
C SER A 46 -20.02 11.40 34.84
N GLN A 47 -21.30 11.36 35.21
CA GLN A 47 -22.22 10.28 34.84
C GLN A 47 -22.22 10.04 33.32
N MET A 48 -22.12 11.11 32.53
CA MET A 48 -22.11 11.02 31.08
C MET A 48 -20.83 10.38 30.51
N ASP A 49 -19.67 10.60 31.13
CA ASP A 49 -18.43 9.94 30.67
C ASP A 49 -18.50 8.42 30.90
N ILE A 50 -19.12 7.99 32.00
CA ILE A 50 -19.35 6.55 32.25
C ILE A 50 -20.28 5.98 31.19
N ILE A 51 -21.40 6.65 30.93
CA ILE A 51 -22.38 6.27 29.90
C ILE A 51 -21.71 6.12 28.52
N LYS A 52 -20.90 7.12 28.12
CA LYS A 52 -20.21 7.11 26.82
C LYS A 52 -19.30 5.90 26.66
N ASN A 53 -18.49 5.58 27.68
CA ASN A 53 -17.63 4.40 27.65
C ASN A 53 -18.45 3.11 27.47
N TRP A 54 -19.61 3.00 28.12
CA TRP A 54 -20.48 1.82 27.96
C TRP A 54 -21.10 1.71 26.57
N ILE A 55 -21.50 2.84 25.99
CA ILE A 55 -21.97 2.87 24.60
C ILE A 55 -20.81 2.46 23.66
N ASP A 56 -19.60 2.96 23.90
CA ASP A 56 -18.41 2.65 23.12
C ASP A 56 -18.03 1.17 23.17
N GLU A 57 -18.11 0.53 24.34
CA GLU A 57 -17.85 -0.90 24.52
C GLU A 57 -18.97 -1.80 23.97
N SER A 58 -20.16 -1.24 23.72
CA SER A 58 -21.30 -2.00 23.20
C SER A 58 -21.30 -2.07 21.67
N ASP A 59 -21.68 -3.23 21.12
CA ASP A 59 -21.79 -3.43 19.68
C ASP A 59 -23.09 -2.83 19.11
N VAL A 60 -24.16 -2.89 19.90
CA VAL A 60 -25.52 -2.46 19.52
C VAL A 60 -26.09 -1.53 20.58
N TYR A 61 -26.79 -0.50 20.15
CA TYR A 61 -27.54 0.42 20.99
C TYR A 61 -29.05 0.17 20.84
N MET A 62 -29.73 -0.07 21.94
CA MET A 62 -31.18 -0.26 21.98
C MET A 62 -31.81 0.88 22.79
N LEU A 63 -32.77 1.58 22.21
CA LEU A 63 -33.59 2.56 22.92
C LEU A 63 -34.99 2.00 23.19
N ILE A 64 -35.47 2.07 24.43
CA ILE A 64 -36.89 1.91 24.76
C ILE A 64 -37.44 3.29 25.10
N LEU A 65 -38.32 3.81 24.26
CA LEU A 65 -38.91 5.13 24.43
C LEU A 65 -40.36 5.02 24.93
N GLY A 66 -40.57 5.41 26.19
CA GLY A 66 -41.87 5.44 26.85
C GLY A 66 -42.56 6.80 26.78
N GLY A 67 -43.37 7.09 27.80
CA GLY A 67 -44.14 8.33 27.90
C GLY A 67 -43.42 9.49 28.59
N ARG A 68 -42.19 9.27 29.08
CA ARG A 68 -41.38 10.26 29.81
C ARG A 68 -40.13 10.67 29.04
N TYR A 69 -39.70 11.92 29.22
CA TYR A 69 -38.45 12.43 28.64
C TYR A 69 -37.22 12.01 29.44
N GLY A 70 -37.36 11.93 30.77
CA GLY A 70 -36.31 11.53 31.70
C GLY A 70 -35.64 12.71 32.42
N SER A 71 -34.62 12.40 33.23
CA SER A 71 -33.89 13.43 33.97
C SER A 71 -33.03 14.28 33.05
N ILE A 72 -33.08 15.59 33.26
CA ILE A 72 -32.30 16.58 32.50
C ILE A 72 -30.88 16.65 33.01
N GLU A 73 -29.92 16.62 32.09
CA GLU A 73 -28.53 16.88 32.37
C GLU A 73 -28.32 18.41 32.51
N PRO A 74 -27.73 18.90 33.63
CA PRO A 74 -27.71 20.33 33.95
C PRO A 74 -26.99 21.23 32.93
N THR A 75 -26.00 20.71 32.21
CA THR A 75 -25.12 21.52 31.34
C THR A 75 -25.75 21.76 29.97
N THR A 76 -26.37 20.73 29.40
CA THR A 76 -26.90 20.72 28.03
C THR A 76 -28.40 21.03 27.98
N GLY A 77 -29.12 20.82 29.08
CA GLY A 77 -30.58 20.99 29.13
C GLY A 77 -31.36 19.89 28.41
N LYS A 78 -30.70 18.81 27.98
CA LYS A 78 -31.32 17.63 27.38
C LYS A 78 -31.47 16.50 28.40
N SER A 79 -32.39 15.56 28.16
CA SER A 79 -32.44 14.36 28.99
C SER A 79 -31.22 13.47 28.77
N TYR A 80 -30.80 12.73 29.80
CA TYR A 80 -29.72 11.74 29.66
C TYR A 80 -30.02 10.74 28.54
N THR A 81 -31.27 10.29 28.40
CA THR A 81 -31.71 9.38 27.34
C THR A 81 -31.52 9.97 25.93
N GLU A 82 -31.80 11.27 25.74
CA GLU A 82 -31.54 11.92 24.45
C GLU A 82 -30.04 12.08 24.21
N LEU A 83 -29.25 12.43 25.23
CA LEU A 83 -27.80 12.52 25.10
C LEU A 83 -27.15 11.17 24.75
N GLU A 84 -27.64 10.08 25.35
CA GLU A 84 -27.25 8.71 25.04
C GLU A 84 -27.53 8.38 23.57
N TYR A 85 -28.74 8.70 23.10
CA TYR A 85 -29.15 8.46 21.72
C TYR A 85 -28.30 9.26 20.73
N ASP A 86 -28.09 10.55 21.00
CA ASP A 86 -27.30 11.45 20.18
C ASP A 86 -25.86 10.97 20.05
N TYR A 87 -25.28 10.53 21.16
CA TYR A 87 -23.93 9.99 21.18
C TYR A 87 -23.83 8.68 20.40
N ALA A 88 -24.79 7.76 20.56
CA ALA A 88 -24.81 6.50 19.81
C ALA A 88 -24.90 6.72 18.29
N VAL A 89 -25.70 7.70 17.86
CA VAL A 89 -25.80 8.12 16.45
C VAL A 89 -24.48 8.72 15.98
N GLU A 90 -23.86 9.61 16.76
CA GLU A 90 -22.58 10.25 16.44
C GLU A 90 -21.44 9.22 16.27
N GLN A 91 -21.40 8.20 17.14
CA GLN A 91 -20.42 7.10 17.05
C GLN A 91 -20.74 6.07 15.95
N GLY A 92 -21.84 6.24 15.22
CA GLY A 92 -22.25 5.33 14.14
C GLY A 92 -22.58 3.93 14.65
N LYS A 93 -23.09 3.80 15.88
CA LYS A 93 -23.47 2.51 16.47
C LYS A 93 -24.62 1.88 15.68
N ALA A 94 -24.61 0.55 15.57
CA ALA A 94 -25.78 -0.18 15.11
C ALA A 94 -26.90 0.04 16.15
N LEU A 95 -28.01 0.65 15.75
CA LEU A 95 -29.04 1.07 16.66
C LEU A 95 -30.44 0.65 16.21
N PHE A 96 -31.31 0.39 17.17
CA PHE A 96 -32.74 0.23 16.96
C PHE A 96 -33.51 0.78 18.16
N ALA A 97 -34.69 1.34 17.89
CA ALA A 97 -35.55 1.87 18.93
C ALA A 97 -36.87 1.10 19.00
N VAL A 98 -37.45 0.98 20.19
CA VAL A 98 -38.79 0.44 20.42
C VAL A 98 -39.60 1.48 21.17
N VAL A 99 -40.65 1.99 20.54
CA VAL A 99 -41.41 3.16 20.99
C VAL A 99 -42.80 2.74 21.45
N ILE A 100 -43.27 3.26 22.58
CA ILE A 100 -44.60 2.93 23.10
C ILE A 100 -45.68 3.45 22.14
N LYS A 101 -46.71 2.63 21.88
CA LYS A 101 -47.91 3.09 21.16
C LYS A 101 -48.72 4.04 22.02
N GLU A 102 -49.40 4.99 21.38
CA GLU A 102 -50.17 6.01 22.10
C GLU A 102 -51.32 5.39 22.90
N GLU A 103 -52.01 4.40 22.32
CA GLU A 103 -53.11 3.69 22.97
C GLU A 103 -52.64 2.90 24.20
N ALA A 104 -51.44 2.32 24.12
CA ALA A 104 -50.83 1.59 25.22
C ALA A 104 -50.37 2.55 26.34
N LEU A 105 -49.81 3.70 25.98
CA LEU A 105 -49.44 4.75 26.92
C LEU A 105 -50.68 5.28 27.67
N GLU A 106 -51.75 5.60 26.95
CA GLU A 106 -53.01 6.05 27.55
C GLU A 106 -53.56 5.01 28.54
N LYS A 107 -53.51 3.72 28.19
CA LYS A 107 -53.93 2.63 29.07
C LYS A 107 -53.07 2.57 30.33
N LYS A 108 -51.74 2.66 30.19
CA LYS A 108 -50.79 2.64 31.32
C LYS A 108 -51.03 3.82 32.27
N VAL A 109 -51.31 4.99 31.72
CA VAL A 109 -51.66 6.20 32.50
C VAL A 109 -53.00 6.04 33.22
N LYS A 110 -54.00 5.40 32.61
CA LYS A 110 -55.30 5.12 33.25
C LYS A 110 -55.17 4.12 34.41
N GLU A 111 -54.29 3.12 34.27
CA GLU A 111 -54.12 2.05 35.26
C GLU A 111 -53.19 2.44 36.41
N HIS A 112 -52.11 3.16 36.13
CA HIS A 112 -51.05 3.44 37.10
C HIS A 112 -50.87 4.92 37.43
N GLY A 113 -51.66 5.80 36.82
CA GLY A 113 -51.65 7.24 37.07
C GLY A 113 -50.74 8.04 36.13
N THR A 114 -50.70 9.35 36.36
CA THR A 114 -50.03 10.31 35.47
C THR A 114 -48.51 10.29 35.50
N ASP A 115 -47.91 9.51 36.40
CA ASP A 115 -46.44 9.44 36.55
C ASP A 115 -45.74 8.80 35.33
N PHE A 116 -46.50 8.13 34.46
CA PHE A 116 -46.04 7.55 33.20
C PHE A 116 -46.07 8.54 32.03
N LEU A 117 -46.62 9.74 32.25
CA LEU A 117 -46.76 10.78 31.23
C LEU A 117 -45.80 11.94 31.53
N GLU A 118 -45.12 12.42 30.50
CA GLU A 118 -44.31 13.63 30.60
C GLU A 118 -45.19 14.88 30.77
N ARG A 119 -44.88 15.67 31.80
CA ARG A 119 -45.63 16.90 32.12
C ARG A 119 -44.74 18.14 32.16
N ASP A 120 -43.47 17.95 32.49
CA ASP A 120 -42.53 19.04 32.71
C ASP A 120 -41.93 19.47 31.36
N GLU A 121 -41.56 18.49 30.52
CA GLU A 121 -40.87 18.71 29.25
C GLU A 121 -41.58 18.08 28.01
N PRO A 122 -42.89 18.34 27.78
CA PRO A 122 -43.65 17.65 26.72
C PRO A 122 -43.18 18.02 25.30
N LYS A 123 -42.67 19.24 25.10
CA LYS A 123 -42.13 19.67 23.79
C LYS A 123 -40.85 18.90 23.47
N SER A 124 -39.93 18.85 24.44
CA SER A 124 -38.65 18.16 24.33
C SER A 124 -38.84 16.66 24.05
N LEU A 125 -39.79 16.01 24.73
CA LEU A 125 -40.18 14.62 24.41
C LEU A 125 -40.72 14.47 22.99
N SER A 126 -41.59 15.38 22.53
CA SER A 126 -42.16 15.30 21.19
C SER A 126 -41.09 15.43 20.09
N GLU A 127 -40.13 16.35 20.28
CA GLU A 127 -39.00 16.53 19.37
C GLU A 127 -38.08 15.31 19.37
N PHE A 128 -37.78 14.76 20.56
CA PHE A 128 -36.99 13.54 20.67
C PHE A 128 -37.69 12.33 20.04
N LYS A 129 -38.99 12.15 20.27
CA LYS A 129 -39.80 11.09 19.63
C LYS A 129 -39.73 11.21 18.10
N LYS A 130 -39.87 12.41 17.53
CA LYS A 130 -39.71 12.64 16.08
C LYS A 130 -38.31 12.29 15.58
N LYS A 131 -37.28 12.65 16.34
CA LYS A 131 -35.88 12.32 16.03
C LYS A 131 -35.63 10.81 16.00
N VAL A 132 -36.13 10.09 17.00
CA VAL A 132 -36.02 8.62 17.08
C VAL A 132 -36.75 7.96 15.92
N LEU A 133 -37.98 8.38 15.64
CA LEU A 133 -38.81 7.84 14.55
C LEU A 133 -38.26 8.13 13.14
N SER A 134 -37.27 9.02 13.00
CA SER A 134 -36.56 9.22 11.73
C SER A 134 -35.57 8.08 11.41
N ASN A 135 -35.30 7.20 12.38
CA ASN A 135 -34.46 6.00 12.25
C ASN A 135 -35.29 4.71 12.38
N ILE A 136 -34.66 3.55 12.16
CA ILE A 136 -35.30 2.23 12.30
C ILE A 136 -35.89 2.10 13.71
N SER A 137 -37.21 2.07 13.78
CA SER A 137 -37.97 2.04 15.02
C SER A 137 -39.11 1.04 14.91
N SER A 138 -39.30 0.24 15.94
CA SER A 138 -40.47 -0.62 16.15
C SER A 138 -41.36 -0.04 17.24
N PHE A 139 -42.54 -0.62 17.43
CA PHE A 139 -43.50 -0.16 18.43
C PHE A 139 -43.86 -1.28 19.41
N PHE A 140 -44.19 -0.91 20.66
CA PHE A 140 -44.66 -1.86 21.66
C PHE A 140 -45.96 -1.41 22.34
N GLU A 141 -46.80 -2.39 22.66
CA GLU A 141 -47.97 -2.25 23.53
C GLU A 141 -47.76 -2.97 24.87
N ASP A 142 -47.01 -4.07 24.86
CA ASP A 142 -46.69 -4.85 26.06
C ASP A 142 -45.24 -5.37 26.06
N VAL A 143 -44.87 -6.06 27.15
CA VAL A 143 -43.54 -6.65 27.31
C VAL A 143 -43.22 -7.78 26.32
N LYS A 144 -44.21 -8.40 25.66
CA LYS A 144 -43.98 -9.43 24.64
C LYS A 144 -43.45 -8.79 23.36
N ASP A 145 -43.98 -7.63 22.99
CA ASP A 145 -43.51 -6.87 21.82
C ASP A 145 -42.04 -6.46 21.98
N ILE A 146 -41.64 -6.01 23.17
CA ILE A 146 -40.23 -5.73 23.48
C ILE A 146 -39.35 -6.96 23.23
N ARG A 147 -39.75 -8.12 23.77
CA ARG A 147 -38.99 -9.36 23.60
C ARG A 147 -38.90 -9.78 22.13
N LEU A 148 -40.00 -9.65 21.38
CA LEU A 148 -40.05 -9.97 19.96
C LEU A 148 -39.11 -9.06 19.16
N CYS A 149 -39.21 -7.74 19.37
CA CYS A 149 -38.36 -6.75 18.70
C CYS A 149 -36.86 -7.00 18.96
N VAL A 150 -36.51 -7.38 20.19
CA VAL A 150 -35.13 -7.74 20.56
C VAL A 150 -34.66 -8.97 19.77
N HIS A 151 -35.46 -10.04 19.73
CA HIS A 151 -35.09 -11.26 19.03
C HIS A 151 -34.95 -11.06 17.52
N GLU A 152 -35.84 -10.29 16.90
CA GLU A 152 -35.78 -9.94 15.48
C GLU A 152 -34.54 -9.08 15.17
N SER A 153 -34.39 -7.96 15.88
CA SER A 153 -33.31 -7.00 15.64
C SER A 153 -31.93 -7.63 15.87
N LEU A 154 -31.74 -8.39 16.95
CA LEU A 154 -30.45 -9.03 17.23
C LEU A 154 -30.15 -10.19 16.29
N SER A 155 -31.16 -10.89 15.77
CA SER A 155 -30.95 -11.89 14.72
C SER A 155 -30.36 -11.23 13.46
N ASP A 156 -30.93 -10.10 13.04
CA ASP A 156 -30.43 -9.33 11.89
C ASP A 156 -29.02 -8.77 12.13
N PHE A 157 -28.76 -8.19 13.30
CA PHE A 157 -27.44 -7.69 13.65
C PHE A 157 -26.39 -8.79 13.79
N SER A 158 -26.75 -9.96 14.31
CA SER A 158 -25.84 -11.11 14.44
C SER A 158 -25.42 -11.67 13.08
N ALA A 159 -26.29 -11.59 12.06
CA ALA A 159 -25.98 -11.94 10.69
C ALA A 159 -25.02 -10.92 10.03
N ASN A 160 -25.01 -9.66 10.48
CA ASN A 160 -24.15 -8.62 9.95
C ASN A 160 -22.68 -8.84 10.36
N ARG A 161 -21.81 -9.16 9.39
CA ARG A 161 -20.39 -9.44 9.64
C ARG A 161 -19.56 -8.22 10.08
N LYS A 162 -20.09 -6.99 9.96
CA LYS A 162 -19.37 -5.77 10.35
C LYS A 162 -19.28 -5.58 11.87
N LEU A 163 -20.21 -6.15 12.64
CA LEU A 163 -20.15 -6.08 14.10
C LEU A 163 -19.09 -7.06 14.62
N LYS A 164 -18.25 -6.56 15.54
CA LYS A 164 -17.11 -7.31 16.09
C LYS A 164 -17.62 -8.39 17.05
N GLY A 165 -18.39 -7.98 18.05
CA GLY A 165 -18.88 -8.87 19.10
C GLY A 165 -17.77 -9.42 20.00
N TRP A 166 -18.20 -10.04 21.08
CA TRP A 166 -17.38 -10.81 22.01
C TRP A 166 -17.23 -12.25 21.52
N VAL A 167 -16.02 -12.78 21.63
CA VAL A 167 -15.70 -14.19 21.37
C VAL A 167 -15.04 -14.78 22.62
N SER A 168 -15.25 -16.08 22.86
CA SER A 168 -14.56 -16.77 23.94
C SER A 168 -13.06 -16.80 23.65
N ALA A 169 -12.22 -16.65 24.69
CA ALA A 169 -10.77 -16.75 24.56
C ALA A 169 -10.33 -18.10 23.95
N ASP A 170 -11.01 -19.20 24.31
CA ASP A 170 -10.78 -20.53 23.73
C ASP A 170 -11.02 -20.60 22.22
N GLU A 171 -11.83 -19.71 21.65
CA GLU A 171 -12.07 -19.68 20.20
C GLU A 171 -11.06 -18.80 19.45
N ILE A 172 -10.26 -18.00 20.18
CA ILE A 172 -9.17 -17.22 19.61
C ILE A 172 -8.04 -18.21 19.31
N ILE A 173 -7.79 -18.45 18.02
CA ILE A 173 -6.62 -19.22 17.59
C ILE A 173 -5.40 -18.48 18.16
N ASP A 174 -4.56 -19.18 18.91
CA ASP A 174 -3.32 -18.61 19.43
C ASP A 174 -2.44 -18.22 18.24
N THR A 175 -2.41 -16.93 17.93
CA THR A 175 -1.63 -16.38 16.82
C THR A 175 -0.24 -15.95 17.29
N HIS A 176 0.11 -16.19 18.56
CA HIS A 176 1.41 -15.82 19.10
C HIS A 176 2.55 -16.49 18.32
N ASP A 177 2.47 -17.80 18.12
CA ASP A 177 3.47 -18.56 17.36
C ASP A 177 3.60 -18.06 15.91
N LEU A 178 2.47 -17.74 15.27
CA LEU A 178 2.44 -17.17 13.92
C LEU A 178 3.06 -15.77 13.86
N ALA A 179 2.82 -14.94 14.87
CA ALA A 179 3.38 -13.59 14.96
C ALA A 179 4.89 -13.63 15.19
N GLU A 180 5.39 -14.55 16.03
CA GLU A 180 6.82 -14.80 16.19
C GLU A 180 7.47 -15.27 14.89
N GLU A 181 6.82 -16.18 14.16
CA GLU A 181 7.33 -16.69 12.89
C GLU A 181 7.37 -15.60 11.80
N ILE A 182 6.34 -14.75 11.71
CA ILE A 182 6.33 -13.59 10.81
C ILE A 182 7.48 -12.63 11.14
N LYS A 183 7.72 -12.38 12.44
CA LYS A 183 8.84 -11.52 12.87
C LYS A 183 10.18 -12.10 12.45
N LYS A 184 10.38 -13.41 12.63
CA LYS A 184 11.60 -14.11 12.21
C LYS A 184 11.79 -14.04 10.69
N LEU A 185 10.76 -14.37 9.91
CA LEU A 185 10.80 -14.34 8.45
C LEU A 185 11.06 -12.93 7.91
N ASN A 186 10.55 -11.89 8.57
CA ASN A 186 10.84 -10.50 8.16
C ASN A 186 12.30 -10.11 8.40
N GLU A 187 12.91 -10.57 9.51
CA GLU A 187 14.34 -10.32 9.76
C GLU A 187 15.22 -11.09 8.77
N GLU A 188 14.90 -12.36 8.50
CA GLU A 188 15.60 -13.15 7.47
C GLU A 188 15.49 -12.48 6.10
N ASN A 189 14.31 -12.00 5.71
CA ASN A 189 14.12 -11.25 4.47
C ASN A 189 14.96 -9.97 4.42
N ARG A 190 15.11 -9.26 5.54
CA ARG A 190 15.95 -8.05 5.61
C ARG A 190 17.42 -8.39 5.40
N ILE A 191 17.90 -9.45 6.05
CA ILE A 191 19.28 -9.92 5.92
C ILE A 191 19.55 -10.35 4.48
N LEU A 192 18.69 -11.21 3.91
CA LEU A 192 18.85 -11.70 2.54
C LEU A 192 18.85 -10.56 1.51
N LYS A 193 17.97 -9.56 1.66
CA LYS A 193 17.97 -8.38 0.79
C LYS A 193 19.26 -7.57 0.88
N ALA A 194 19.82 -7.42 2.08
CA ALA A 194 21.11 -6.75 2.27
C ALA A 194 22.27 -7.55 1.66
N GLU A 195 22.26 -8.87 1.79
CA GLU A 195 23.26 -9.74 1.15
C GLU A 195 23.19 -9.68 -0.38
N ILE A 196 21.98 -9.67 -0.95
CA ILE A 196 21.78 -9.51 -2.39
C ILE A 196 22.35 -8.17 -2.86
N ASP A 197 21.99 -7.05 -2.21
CA ASP A 197 22.52 -5.72 -2.57
C ASP A 197 24.05 -5.65 -2.48
N ALA A 198 24.64 -6.28 -1.46
CA ALA A 198 26.09 -6.36 -1.33
C ALA A 198 26.75 -7.20 -2.45
N LYS A 199 26.13 -8.32 -2.83
CA LYS A 199 26.60 -9.17 -3.94
C LYS A 199 26.45 -8.44 -5.29
N ASP A 200 25.35 -7.74 -5.51
CA ASP A 200 25.10 -6.98 -6.74
C ASP A 200 26.11 -5.83 -6.90
N LYS A 201 26.40 -5.09 -5.84
CA LYS A 201 27.47 -4.08 -5.83
C LYS A 201 28.84 -4.68 -6.14
N LYS A 202 29.13 -5.87 -5.60
CA LYS A 202 30.38 -6.59 -5.88
C LYS A 202 30.46 -7.05 -7.33
N ILE A 203 29.38 -7.59 -7.89
CA ILE A 203 29.31 -7.98 -9.30
C ILE A 203 29.50 -6.76 -10.19
N HIS A 204 28.78 -5.66 -9.93
CA HIS A 204 28.91 -4.41 -10.69
C HIS A 204 30.34 -3.84 -10.63
N SER A 205 31.03 -3.98 -9.50
CA SER A 205 32.45 -3.58 -9.39
C SER A 205 33.43 -4.47 -10.16
N LEU A 206 33.05 -5.72 -10.47
CA LEU A 206 33.89 -6.69 -11.18
C LEU A 206 33.68 -6.67 -12.70
N THR A 207 32.50 -6.25 -13.17
CA THR A 207 32.22 -6.01 -14.60
C THR A 207 32.33 -4.52 -14.93
N ASN A 208 33.47 -4.09 -15.47
CA ASN A 208 33.56 -2.79 -16.16
C ASN A 208 32.65 -2.83 -17.39
N GLU A 209 31.55 -2.09 -17.40
CA GLU A 209 30.64 -1.97 -18.57
C GLU A 209 31.40 -1.64 -19.88
N LYS A 210 32.48 -0.85 -19.77
CA LYS A 210 33.37 -0.52 -20.88
C LYS A 210 34.11 -1.73 -21.47
N ASP A 211 34.50 -2.71 -20.64
CA ASP A 211 35.20 -3.91 -21.13
C ASP A 211 34.25 -4.82 -21.92
N THR A 212 32.96 -4.85 -21.57
CA THR A 212 31.91 -5.57 -22.32
C THR A 212 31.62 -4.86 -23.64
N GLU A 213 31.45 -3.54 -23.62
CA GLU A 213 31.24 -2.73 -24.84
C GLU A 213 32.40 -2.91 -25.85
N PHE A 214 33.65 -2.84 -25.39
CA PHE A 214 34.80 -3.04 -26.26
C PHE A 214 34.98 -4.48 -26.74
N LYS A 215 34.51 -5.47 -25.95
CA LYS A 215 34.49 -6.88 -26.38
C LYS A 215 33.52 -7.08 -27.54
N GLU A 216 32.30 -6.59 -27.42
CA GLU A 216 31.29 -6.65 -28.49
C GLU A 216 31.76 -5.90 -29.74
N LEU A 217 32.28 -4.68 -29.56
CA LEU A 217 32.80 -3.87 -30.66
C LEU A 217 33.94 -4.57 -31.40
N ARG A 218 34.84 -5.23 -30.66
CA ARG A 218 35.92 -6.03 -31.25
C ARG A 218 35.37 -7.18 -32.10
N GLU A 219 34.34 -7.89 -31.63
CA GLU A 219 33.73 -8.99 -32.38
C GLU A 219 33.12 -8.51 -33.69
N VAL A 220 32.43 -7.36 -33.68
CA VAL A 220 31.89 -6.73 -34.89
C VAL A 220 33.01 -6.39 -35.88
N LEU A 221 34.10 -5.74 -35.43
CA LEU A 221 35.21 -5.38 -36.31
C LEU A 221 35.97 -6.59 -36.87
N ILE A 222 35.95 -7.74 -36.18
CA ILE A 222 36.52 -9.00 -36.68
C ILE A 222 35.62 -9.62 -37.74
N ALA A 223 34.30 -9.53 -37.57
CA ALA A 223 33.32 -10.06 -38.52
C ALA A 223 33.28 -9.27 -39.84
N THR A 224 33.58 -7.96 -39.81
CA THR A 224 33.65 -7.11 -41.00
C THR A 224 34.89 -7.45 -41.84
N LYS A 225 34.69 -8.27 -42.88
CA LYS A 225 35.72 -8.65 -43.85
C LYS A 225 36.05 -7.52 -44.80
N ILE A 226 37.33 -7.33 -45.10
CA ILE A 226 37.85 -6.28 -45.99
C ILE A 226 38.96 -6.87 -46.84
N THR A 227 38.99 -6.48 -48.11
CA THR A 227 40.08 -6.79 -49.04
C THR A 227 41.06 -5.62 -49.07
N VAL A 228 42.33 -5.91 -48.78
CA VAL A 228 43.43 -4.94 -48.88
C VAL A 228 44.17 -5.18 -50.19
N PRO A 229 44.27 -4.16 -51.08
CA PRO A 229 45.00 -4.29 -52.33
C PRO A 229 46.46 -4.77 -52.15
N ALA A 230 46.95 -5.54 -53.13
CA ALA A 230 48.28 -6.16 -53.12
C ALA A 230 49.40 -5.13 -52.89
N ASP A 231 49.26 -3.96 -53.52
CA ASP A 231 50.21 -2.84 -53.49
C ASP A 231 50.47 -2.29 -52.08
N PHE A 232 49.58 -2.55 -51.12
CA PHE A 232 49.66 -2.05 -49.75
C PHE A 232 50.00 -3.13 -48.72
N SER A 233 49.83 -4.39 -49.07
CA SER A 233 50.04 -5.53 -48.15
C SER A 233 51.42 -6.18 -48.31
N GLY A 234 52.18 -5.81 -49.36
CA GLY A 234 53.45 -6.45 -49.71
C GLY A 234 53.28 -7.90 -50.18
N ALA A 235 52.06 -8.31 -50.53
CA ALA A 235 51.71 -9.63 -51.00
C ALA A 235 51.57 -9.66 -52.53
N GLU A 236 51.79 -10.82 -53.16
CA GLU A 236 51.61 -11.00 -54.61
C GLU A 236 50.15 -10.86 -55.08
N LYS A 237 49.19 -10.88 -54.15
CA LYS A 237 47.74 -10.80 -54.41
C LYS A 237 47.02 -10.01 -53.33
N GLU A 238 45.80 -9.58 -53.64
CA GLU A 238 44.90 -8.95 -52.69
C GLU A 238 44.72 -9.81 -51.43
N LEU A 239 44.79 -9.18 -50.26
CA LEU A 239 44.72 -9.86 -48.96
C LEU A 239 43.32 -9.71 -48.36
N GLU A 240 42.62 -10.83 -48.17
CA GLU A 240 41.41 -10.87 -47.36
C GLU A 240 41.75 -10.79 -45.87
N THR A 241 41.21 -9.79 -45.19
CA THR A 241 41.40 -9.56 -43.76
C THR A 241 40.12 -9.03 -43.11
N ASN A 242 40.21 -8.49 -41.90
CA ASN A 242 39.09 -7.83 -41.24
C ASN A 242 39.43 -6.40 -40.80
N LEU A 243 38.39 -5.62 -40.55
CA LEU A 243 38.49 -4.22 -40.18
C LEU A 243 39.32 -4.00 -38.90
N LEU A 244 39.22 -4.90 -37.92
CA LEU A 244 40.05 -4.83 -36.70
C LEU A 244 41.55 -4.91 -37.02
N ARG A 245 41.95 -5.86 -37.86
CA ARG A 245 43.36 -6.05 -38.24
C ARG A 245 43.90 -4.85 -38.99
N VAL A 246 43.12 -4.28 -39.91
CA VAL A 246 43.49 -3.05 -40.64
C VAL A 246 43.61 -1.87 -39.66
N PHE A 247 42.67 -1.72 -38.74
CA PHE A 247 42.68 -0.66 -37.72
C PHE A 247 43.93 -0.71 -36.85
N VAL A 248 44.33 -1.89 -36.40
CA VAL A 248 45.54 -2.10 -35.58
C VAL A 248 46.82 -1.95 -36.42
N ALA A 249 46.84 -2.45 -37.67
CA ALA A 249 48.01 -2.38 -38.53
C ALA A 249 48.36 -0.94 -38.93
N TYR A 250 47.35 -0.14 -39.26
CA TYR A 250 47.50 1.26 -39.67
C TYR A 250 47.17 2.25 -38.55
N GLN A 251 47.26 1.83 -37.29
CA GLN A 251 46.97 2.69 -36.14
C GLN A 251 47.80 3.98 -36.15
N ARG A 252 49.08 3.92 -36.58
CA ARG A 252 49.97 5.10 -36.59
C ARG A 252 49.49 6.18 -37.58
N PRO A 253 49.25 5.89 -38.87
CA PRO A 253 48.62 6.85 -39.78
C PRO A 253 47.25 7.36 -39.29
N LEU A 254 46.41 6.50 -38.71
CA LEU A 254 45.08 6.88 -38.25
C LEU A 254 45.11 7.79 -37.01
N ILE A 255 46.06 7.59 -36.10
CA ILE A 255 46.31 8.49 -34.95
C ILE A 255 46.84 9.84 -35.43
N ASN A 256 47.83 9.83 -36.33
CA ASN A 256 48.43 11.07 -36.86
C ASN A 256 47.44 11.87 -37.73
N GLY A 257 46.46 11.18 -38.29
CA GLY A 257 45.38 11.74 -39.08
C GLY A 257 45.68 11.73 -40.57
N ILE A 258 44.66 11.43 -41.36
CA ILE A 258 44.77 11.25 -42.82
C ILE A 258 43.94 12.33 -43.50
N THR A 259 44.54 13.11 -44.40
CA THR A 259 43.93 14.27 -45.06
C THR A 259 43.59 13.98 -46.52
N ASN A 260 42.49 14.50 -47.07
CA ASN A 260 42.12 14.32 -48.49
C ASN A 260 42.76 15.32 -49.48
N ASN A 261 44.07 15.50 -49.41
CA ASN A 261 44.78 16.49 -50.23
C ASN A 261 44.88 16.04 -51.70
N ILE A 262 45.09 16.98 -52.61
CA ILE A 262 45.40 16.65 -54.01
C ILE A 262 46.82 16.06 -54.05
N GLY A 263 46.98 14.88 -54.65
CA GLY A 263 48.27 14.18 -54.78
C GLY A 263 48.62 13.23 -53.62
N MET A 264 47.63 12.72 -52.88
CA MET A 264 47.85 11.66 -51.90
C MET A 264 48.39 10.39 -52.54
N ASP A 265 49.21 9.66 -51.78
CA ASP A 265 49.58 8.29 -52.13
C ASP A 265 48.38 7.35 -52.06
N ASP A 266 48.46 6.25 -52.82
CA ASP A 266 47.34 5.31 -52.99
C ASP A 266 46.92 4.65 -51.66
N LEU A 267 47.86 4.46 -50.72
CA LEU A 267 47.56 3.93 -49.38
C LEU A 267 46.76 4.95 -48.56
N SER A 268 47.19 6.21 -48.52
CA SER A 268 46.43 7.29 -47.87
C SER A 268 45.04 7.44 -48.48
N GLN A 269 44.90 7.26 -49.80
CA GLN A 269 43.61 7.30 -50.48
C GLN A 269 42.70 6.15 -50.00
N TYR A 270 43.21 4.93 -49.97
CA TYR A 270 42.47 3.76 -49.45
C TYR A 270 42.07 3.93 -47.98
N LEU A 271 43.00 4.39 -47.14
CA LEU A 271 42.71 4.60 -45.72
C LEU A 271 41.69 5.72 -45.50
N TYR A 272 41.73 6.81 -46.29
CA TYR A 272 40.81 7.93 -46.16
C TYR A 272 39.41 7.64 -46.70
N PHE A 273 39.30 7.05 -47.90
CA PHE A 273 38.02 6.89 -48.60
C PHE A 273 37.33 5.55 -48.30
N THR A 274 38.08 4.52 -47.89
CA THR A 274 37.53 3.18 -47.65
C THR A 274 37.51 2.84 -46.16
N ILE A 275 38.65 2.90 -45.47
CA ILE A 275 38.75 2.42 -44.08
C ILE A 275 38.18 3.40 -43.06
N SER A 276 38.54 4.68 -43.15
CA SER A 276 38.13 5.70 -42.17
C SER A 276 36.61 5.89 -42.06
N PRO A 277 35.82 5.84 -43.16
CA PRO A 277 34.36 5.88 -43.08
C PRO A 277 33.77 4.64 -42.38
N MET A 278 34.30 3.43 -42.64
CA MET A 278 33.84 2.21 -41.98
C MET A 278 34.10 2.26 -40.46
N LEU A 279 35.26 2.77 -40.05
CA LEU A 279 35.59 2.97 -38.64
C LEU A 279 34.74 4.07 -37.99
N LYS A 280 34.39 5.12 -38.74
CA LYS A 280 33.52 6.21 -38.26
C LYS A 280 32.10 5.73 -37.93
N ILE A 281 31.55 4.75 -38.66
CA ILE A 281 30.23 4.16 -38.34
C ILE A 281 30.19 3.61 -36.91
N HIS A 282 31.32 3.07 -36.44
CA HIS A 282 31.47 2.53 -35.10
C HIS A 282 31.95 3.58 -34.05
N GLY A 283 32.01 4.85 -34.44
CA GLY A 283 32.47 5.95 -33.59
C GLY A 283 33.96 5.94 -33.31
N LEU A 284 34.78 5.23 -34.10
CA LEU A 284 36.24 5.10 -33.88
C LEU A 284 37.07 6.20 -34.56
N MET A 285 36.46 6.94 -35.49
CA MET A 285 37.10 7.99 -36.28
C MET A 285 36.19 9.21 -36.39
N GLU A 286 36.78 10.40 -36.40
CA GLU A 286 36.11 11.69 -36.60
C GLU A 286 36.63 12.36 -37.87
N ASN A 287 35.73 13.07 -38.58
CA ASN A 287 36.08 13.79 -39.81
C ASN A 287 36.05 15.29 -39.56
N GLU A 288 37.23 15.86 -39.35
CA GLU A 288 37.42 17.25 -38.97
C GLU A 288 37.74 18.13 -40.19
N LYS A 289 37.36 19.40 -40.11
CA LYS A 289 37.78 20.42 -41.06
C LYS A 289 39.12 21.00 -40.61
N VAL A 290 40.11 21.06 -41.50
CA VAL A 290 41.41 21.65 -41.19
C VAL A 290 41.34 23.17 -41.39
N THR A 291 41.66 23.94 -40.35
CA THR A 291 41.60 25.41 -40.37
C THR A 291 42.51 25.97 -41.47
N GLY A 292 41.95 26.83 -42.35
CA GLY A 292 42.69 27.46 -43.45
C GLY A 292 42.94 26.56 -44.67
N ALA A 293 42.49 25.30 -44.66
CA ALA A 293 42.67 24.35 -45.75
C ALA A 293 41.35 24.01 -46.47
N LYS A 294 41.45 23.66 -47.76
CA LYS A 294 40.32 23.17 -48.58
C LYS A 294 40.03 21.68 -48.40
N TYR A 295 40.84 20.98 -47.61
CA TYR A 295 40.76 19.56 -47.34
C TYR A 295 40.28 19.27 -45.91
N ARG A 296 39.90 18.01 -45.67
CA ARG A 296 39.41 17.47 -44.41
C ARG A 296 40.34 16.36 -43.93
N ARG A 297 40.30 16.09 -42.63
CA ARG A 297 41.15 15.09 -41.98
C ARG A 297 40.31 14.09 -41.20
N TYR A 298 40.59 12.82 -41.40
CA TYR A 298 40.11 11.76 -40.51
C TYR A 298 41.13 11.54 -39.38
N VAL A 299 40.68 11.58 -38.13
CA VAL A 299 41.49 11.30 -36.93
C VAL A 299 40.77 10.28 -36.05
N ILE A 300 41.53 9.52 -35.25
CA ILE A 300 40.94 8.61 -34.27
C ILE A 300 40.17 9.40 -33.19
N SER A 301 38.98 8.93 -32.85
CA SER A 301 38.17 9.47 -31.75
C SER A 301 38.68 9.02 -30.38
N GLU A 302 38.14 9.60 -29.30
CA GLU A 302 38.42 9.12 -27.95
C GLU A 302 38.07 7.62 -27.77
N LYS A 303 36.92 7.19 -28.31
CA LYS A 303 36.48 5.78 -28.30
C LYS A 303 37.42 4.88 -29.09
N GLY A 304 37.96 5.34 -30.21
CA GLY A 304 38.96 4.60 -30.99
C GLY A 304 40.28 4.42 -30.25
N SER A 305 40.75 5.46 -29.55
CA SER A 305 41.94 5.40 -28.71
C SER A 305 41.76 4.43 -27.53
N GLN A 306 40.59 4.45 -26.88
CA GLN A 306 40.25 3.54 -25.79
C GLN A 306 40.19 2.08 -26.27
N LEU A 307 39.62 1.81 -27.45
CA LEU A 307 39.61 0.46 -28.04
C LEU A 307 41.03 -0.05 -28.36
N LEU A 308 41.91 0.80 -28.90
CA LEU A 308 43.31 0.42 -29.14
C LEU A 308 44.03 0.07 -27.83
N SER A 309 43.86 0.89 -26.79
CA SER A 309 44.42 0.61 -25.45
C SER A 309 43.87 -0.69 -24.87
N TYR A 310 42.57 -0.97 -25.02
CA TYR A 310 41.95 -2.23 -24.60
C TYR A 310 42.58 -3.44 -25.31
N ILE A 311 42.80 -3.35 -26.62
CA ILE A 311 43.44 -4.41 -27.42
C ILE A 311 44.89 -4.65 -26.97
N GLU A 312 45.67 -3.59 -26.70
CA GLU A 312 47.03 -3.70 -26.18
C GLU A 312 47.09 -4.35 -24.80
N ARG A 313 46.20 -3.95 -23.87
CA ARG A 313 46.09 -4.58 -22.55
C ARG A 313 45.79 -6.07 -22.64
N MET A 314 44.92 -6.48 -23.56
CA MET A 314 44.65 -7.91 -23.79
C MET A 314 45.85 -8.67 -24.36
N LYS A 315 46.62 -8.07 -25.27
CA LYS A 315 47.85 -8.69 -25.79
C LYS A 315 48.85 -8.94 -24.66
N VAL A 316 49.03 -7.96 -23.76
CA VAL A 316 49.91 -8.08 -22.59
C VAL A 316 49.40 -9.14 -21.60
N LYS A 317 48.09 -9.20 -21.33
CA LYS A 317 47.50 -10.25 -20.47
C LYS A 317 47.75 -11.65 -21.03
N ARG A 318 47.51 -11.85 -22.33
CA ARG A 318 47.76 -13.14 -23.01
C ARG A 318 49.24 -13.54 -22.99
N ALA A 319 50.16 -12.59 -23.17
CA ALA A 319 51.59 -12.86 -23.09
C ALA A 319 51.99 -13.31 -21.67
N LYS A 320 51.48 -12.64 -20.63
CA LYS A 320 51.72 -13.01 -19.22
C LYS A 320 51.12 -14.38 -18.86
N GLU A 321 49.93 -14.70 -19.37
CA GLU A 321 49.30 -16.02 -19.17
C GLU A 321 50.10 -17.15 -19.84
N GLN A 322 50.74 -16.87 -20.97
CA GLN A 322 51.62 -17.82 -21.67
C GLN A 322 52.98 -17.99 -20.96
N GLU A 323 53.53 -16.94 -20.35
CA GLU A 323 54.75 -17.02 -19.52
C GLU A 323 54.55 -17.76 -18.20
N VAL A 324 53.33 -17.76 -17.63
CA VAL A 324 53.00 -18.48 -16.39
C VAL A 324 52.73 -19.98 -16.63
N GLN A 325 52.44 -20.36 -17.88
CA GLN A 325 52.17 -21.75 -18.28
C GLN A 325 53.39 -22.48 -18.89
N ALA A 326 54.49 -21.78 -19.14
CA ALA A 326 55.75 -22.32 -19.68
C ALA A 326 56.77 -22.61 -18.56
#